data_AF-A0A7S0XHL8-F1
#
_entry.id   AF-A0A7S0XHL8-F1
#
_cell.length_a   1.000
_cell.length_b   1.000
_cell.length_c   1.000
_cell.angle_alpha   90.00
_cell.angle_beta   90.00
_cell.angle_gamma   90.00
#
_symmetry.space_group_name_H-M   'P 1'
#
loop_
_entity.id
_entity.type
_entity.pdbx_description
1 polymer ?
#
loop_
_entity_poly.entity_id
_entity_poly.type
_entity_poly.pdbx_seq_one_letter_code
_entity_poly.pdbx_strand_id
1 'polypeptide(L)'
;DSRQLSNSLWALSKIAQSGVEYEERYSRGASVHQWIDMEAVKALSEEVSSPKCAEEMNGRDISKTLWALANFAESGWDEVNLEQVRKISRQLPRVTSAMAGEDVTDAAWALATLWARSRLGDRGLYKVECVASDAAVESITNRAEE
;
A
#
# COMPACT_ATOMS: atom_id res chain seq x y z
N ASP A 1 9.22 5.52 -15.15
CA ASP A 1 7.82 5.91 -15.43
C ASP A 1 6.99 5.44 -14.25
N SER A 2 6.38 6.37 -13.50
CA SER A 2 5.63 6.07 -12.27
C SER A 2 4.47 5.09 -12.50
N ARG A 3 3.84 5.12 -13.67
CA ARG A 3 2.77 4.19 -14.04
C ARG A 3 3.28 2.76 -14.19
N GLN A 4 4.44 2.59 -14.84
CA GLN A 4 5.05 1.26 -15.02
C GLN A 4 5.45 0.67 -13.68
N LEU A 5 6.05 1.46 -12.79
CA LEU A 5 6.40 1.03 -11.44
C LEU A 5 5.18 0.61 -10.63
N SER A 6 4.12 1.43 -10.64
CA SER A 6 2.87 1.14 -9.93
C SER A 6 2.21 -0.15 -10.44
N ASN A 7 2.19 -0.35 -11.76
CA ASN A 7 1.65 -1.56 -12.37
C ASN A 7 2.48 -2.81 -12.04
N SER A 8 3.81 -2.70 -12.05
CA SER A 8 4.70 -3.81 -11.69
C SER A 8 4.51 -4.22 -10.24
N LEU A 9 4.46 -3.25 -9.33
CA LEU A 9 4.25 -3.51 -7.90
C LEU A 9 2.89 -4.18 -7.66
N TRP A 10 1.84 -3.70 -8.33
CA TRP A 10 0.51 -4.31 -8.29
C TRP A 10 0.50 -5.74 -8.86
N ALA A 11 1.17 -6.00 -9.98
CA ALA A 11 1.23 -7.35 -10.55
C ALA A 11 1.94 -8.33 -9.60
N LEU A 12 3.03 -7.90 -8.97
CA LEU A 12 3.73 -8.70 -7.97
C LEU A 12 2.85 -8.94 -6.73
N SER A 13 2.10 -7.94 -6.25
CA SER A 13 1.22 -8.15 -5.09
C SER A 13 0.06 -9.10 -5.40
N LYS A 14 -0.43 -9.14 -6.64
CA LYS A 14 -1.41 -10.16 -7.08
C LYS A 14 -0.83 -11.57 -7.04
N ILE A 15 0.43 -11.74 -7.44
CA ILE A 15 1.11 -13.04 -7.32
C ILE A 15 1.26 -13.43 -5.85
N ALA A 16 1.61 -12.48 -4.98
CA ALA A 16 1.72 -12.71 -3.54
C ALA A 16 0.40 -13.20 -2.94
N GLN A 17 -0.68 -12.47 -3.22
CA GLN A 17 -2.03 -12.79 -2.77
C GLN A 17 -2.45 -14.19 -3.23
N SER A 18 -2.32 -14.50 -4.53
CA SER A 18 -2.68 -15.82 -5.05
C SER A 18 -1.82 -16.94 -4.48
N GLY A 19 -0.53 -16.69 -4.21
CA GLY A 19 0.35 -17.65 -3.55
C GLY A 19 -0.08 -17.96 -2.12
N VAL A 20 -0.49 -16.93 -1.37
CA VAL A 20 -1.01 -17.10 0.00
C VAL A 20 -2.36 -17.83 0.01
N GLU A 21 -3.30 -17.44 -0.86
CA GLU A 21 -4.59 -18.10 -1.01
C GLU A 21 -4.43 -19.58 -1.39
N TYR A 22 -3.48 -19.90 -2.27
CA TYR A 22 -3.18 -21.27 -2.66
C TYR A 22 -2.66 -22.09 -1.48
N GLU A 23 -1.65 -21.61 -0.77
CA GLU A 23 -1.02 -22.36 0.32
C GLU A 23 -1.93 -22.47 1.55
N GLU A 24 -2.77 -21.46 1.86
CA GLU A 24 -3.83 -21.53 2.89
C GLU A 24 -4.85 -22.63 2.53
N ARG A 25 -5.30 -22.66 1.28
CA ARG A 25 -6.21 -23.70 0.76
C ARG A 25 -5.63 -25.11 0.88
N TYR A 26 -4.31 -25.25 0.84
CA TYR A 26 -3.61 -26.54 0.93
C TYR A 26 -2.87 -26.75 2.27
N SER A 27 -3.13 -25.92 3.29
CA SER A 27 -2.56 -26.01 4.65
C SER A 27 -1.02 -26.11 4.70
N ARG A 28 -0.34 -25.46 3.76
CA ARG A 28 1.10 -25.24 3.80
C ARG A 28 1.31 -23.82 4.30
N GLY A 29 2.19 -23.62 5.29
CA GLY A 29 2.43 -22.29 5.85
C GLY A 29 2.90 -21.33 4.75
N ALA A 30 2.05 -20.40 4.34
CA ALA A 30 2.33 -19.51 3.23
C ALA A 30 3.14 -18.30 3.69
N SER A 31 4.16 -17.95 2.92
CA SER A 31 4.86 -16.67 3.06
C SER A 31 5.17 -16.11 1.69
N VAL A 32 4.96 -14.81 1.50
CA VAL A 32 5.27 -14.11 0.25
C VAL A 32 6.72 -14.33 -0.23
N HIS A 33 7.64 -14.55 0.71
CA HIS A 33 9.06 -14.82 0.45
C HIS A 33 9.32 -16.07 -0.41
N GLN A 34 8.36 -16.99 -0.53
CA GLN A 34 8.50 -18.21 -1.33
C GLN A 34 8.30 -17.97 -2.83
N TRP A 35 7.53 -16.95 -3.20
CA TRP A 35 7.04 -16.77 -4.58
C TRP A 35 7.65 -15.56 -5.27
N ILE A 36 8.13 -14.60 -4.49
CA ILE A 36 8.58 -13.30 -4.98
C ILE A 36 9.90 -12.94 -4.33
N ASP A 37 10.81 -12.41 -5.14
CA ASP A 37 12.04 -11.79 -4.65
C ASP A 37 11.70 -10.47 -3.94
N MET A 38 11.80 -10.47 -2.62
CA MET A 38 11.44 -9.31 -1.80
C MET A 38 12.46 -8.17 -1.91
N GLU A 39 13.69 -8.43 -2.33
CA GLU A 39 14.66 -7.35 -2.64
C GLU A 39 14.20 -6.57 -3.87
N ALA A 40 13.66 -7.27 -4.88
CA ALA A 40 13.07 -6.61 -6.05
C ALA A 40 11.84 -5.76 -5.67
N VAL A 41 10.96 -6.28 -4.79
CA VAL A 41 9.81 -5.53 -4.27
C VAL A 41 10.26 -4.28 -3.51
N LYS A 42 11.28 -4.41 -2.66
CA LYS A 42 11.84 -3.30 -1.89
C LYS A 42 12.45 -2.22 -2.79
N ALA A 43 13.25 -2.61 -3.78
CA ALA A 43 13.83 -1.68 -4.75
C ALA A 43 12.75 -0.94 -5.55
N LEU A 44 11.70 -1.65 -6.00
CA LEU A 44 10.57 -1.02 -6.70
C LEU A 44 9.79 -0.06 -5.79
N SER A 45 9.59 -0.42 -4.52
CA SER A 45 8.92 0.42 -3.52
C SER A 45 9.72 1.70 -3.24
N GLU A 46 11.05 1.61 -3.19
CA GLU A 46 11.93 2.77 -3.07
C GLU A 46 11.85 3.69 -4.30
N GLU A 47 11.88 3.12 -5.49
CA GLU A 47 11.84 3.88 -6.75
C GLU A 47 10.49 4.59 -6.93
N VAL A 48 9.37 3.90 -6.73
CA VAL A 48 8.02 4.47 -6.88
C VAL A 48 7.76 5.57 -5.84
N SER A 49 8.38 5.48 -4.67
CA SER A 49 8.26 6.47 -3.59
C SER A 49 9.25 7.63 -3.71
N SER A 50 10.10 7.65 -4.74
CA SER A 50 10.98 8.77 -5.01
C SER A 50 10.16 10.05 -5.25
N PRO A 51 10.64 11.24 -4.83
CA PRO A 51 9.87 12.49 -4.99
C PRO A 51 9.40 12.72 -6.42
N LYS A 52 10.28 12.46 -7.39
CA LYS A 52 9.98 12.57 -8.81
C LYS A 52 8.82 11.65 -9.23
N CYS A 53 8.88 10.37 -8.86
CA CYS A 53 7.82 9.43 -9.24
C CYS A 53 6.50 9.78 -8.54
N ALA A 54 6.54 10.04 -7.23
CA ALA A 54 5.36 10.35 -6.43
C ALA A 54 4.61 11.59 -6.95
N GLU A 55 5.33 12.63 -7.38
CA GLU A 55 4.72 13.85 -7.96
C GLU A 55 4.08 13.61 -9.34
N GLU A 56 4.60 12.67 -10.12
CA GLU A 56 4.09 12.33 -11.46
C GLU A 56 2.87 11.38 -11.41
N MET A 57 2.63 10.70 -10.29
CA MET A 57 1.53 9.72 -10.16
C MET A 57 0.16 10.39 -10.29
N ASN A 58 -0.75 9.72 -11.01
CA ASN A 58 -2.18 10.05 -10.98
C ASN A 58 -2.88 9.25 -9.86
N GLY A 59 -4.18 9.50 -9.68
CA GLY A 59 -5.00 8.85 -8.66
C GLY A 59 -4.98 7.31 -8.72
N ARG A 60 -5.05 6.73 -9.91
CA ARG A 60 -5.01 5.28 -10.10
C ARG A 60 -3.64 4.68 -9.76
N ASP A 61 -2.56 5.38 -10.12
CA ASP A 61 -1.20 4.93 -9.80
C ASP A 61 -0.98 4.92 -8.28
N ILE A 62 -1.49 5.95 -7.59
CA ILE A 62 -1.45 6.04 -6.12
C ILE A 62 -2.26 4.92 -5.48
N SER A 63 -3.51 4.73 -5.92
CA SER A 63 -4.38 3.63 -5.45
C SER A 63 -3.68 2.27 -5.60
N LYS A 64 -3.21 1.94 -6.81
CA LYS A 64 -2.53 0.67 -7.09
C LYS A 64 -1.31 0.44 -6.23
N THR A 65 -0.48 1.47 -6.06
CA THR A 65 0.75 1.37 -5.27
C THR A 65 0.42 1.14 -3.80
N LEU A 66 -0.51 1.91 -3.22
CA LEU A 66 -0.93 1.71 -1.83
C LEU A 66 -1.55 0.32 -1.63
N TRP A 67 -2.44 -0.09 -2.53
CA TRP A 67 -3.07 -1.41 -2.51
C TRP A 67 -2.05 -2.54 -2.56
N ALA A 68 -1.04 -2.41 -3.42
CA ALA A 68 0.02 -3.40 -3.54
C ALA A 68 0.83 -3.53 -2.25
N LEU A 69 1.25 -2.41 -1.66
CA LEU A 69 1.97 -2.39 -0.38
C LEU A 69 1.15 -3.01 0.75
N ALA A 70 -0.15 -2.70 0.82
CA ALA A 70 -1.06 -3.31 1.79
C ALA A 70 -1.17 -4.83 1.61
N ASN A 71 -1.29 -5.31 0.37
CA ASN A 71 -1.37 -6.75 0.07
C ASN A 71 -0.08 -7.49 0.44
N PHE A 72 1.09 -6.91 0.19
CA PHE A 72 2.34 -7.50 0.63
C PHE A 72 2.41 -7.57 2.16
N ALA A 73 2.01 -6.49 2.85
CA ALA A 73 1.90 -6.49 4.31
C ALA A 73 0.96 -7.61 4.78
N GLU A 74 -0.16 -7.82 4.08
CA GLU A 74 -1.10 -8.88 4.40
C GLU A 74 -0.54 -10.27 4.21
N SER A 75 0.24 -10.43 3.15
CA SER A 75 0.89 -11.67 2.73
C SER A 75 2.16 -12.00 3.53
N GLY A 76 2.42 -11.25 4.62
CA GLY A 76 3.52 -11.50 5.55
C GLY A 76 4.83 -10.78 5.23
N TRP A 77 4.81 -9.72 4.43
CA TRP A 77 5.95 -8.83 4.28
C TRP A 77 5.97 -7.78 5.40
N ASP A 78 6.75 -8.03 6.44
CA ASP A 78 6.82 -7.13 7.61
C ASP A 78 7.76 -5.92 7.42
N GLU A 79 8.49 -5.83 6.30
CA GLU A 79 9.45 -4.75 6.03
C GLU A 79 8.86 -3.56 5.26
N VAL A 80 7.52 -3.46 5.17
CA VAL A 80 6.89 -2.31 4.49
C VAL A 80 7.32 -1.00 5.15
N ASN A 81 7.99 -0.15 4.39
CA ASN A 81 8.48 1.12 4.89
C ASN A 81 7.34 2.15 4.98
N LEU A 82 6.91 2.47 6.21
CA LEU A 82 5.82 3.42 6.45
C LEU A 82 6.15 4.86 5.99
N GLU A 83 7.43 5.23 5.90
CA GLU A 83 7.82 6.53 5.36
C GLU A 83 7.51 6.63 3.86
N GLN A 84 7.70 5.54 3.11
CA GLN A 84 7.35 5.45 1.69
C GLN A 84 5.83 5.57 1.50
N VAL A 85 5.06 4.83 2.30
CA VAL A 85 3.59 4.92 2.32
C VAL A 85 3.14 6.37 2.58
N ARG A 86 3.75 7.07 3.54
CA ARG A 86 3.45 8.47 3.85
C ARG A 86 3.78 9.42 2.69
N LYS A 87 4.87 9.20 1.97
CA LYS A 87 5.24 10.02 0.81
C LYS A 87 4.18 9.91 -0.30
N ILE A 88 3.72 8.70 -0.57
CA ILE A 88 2.67 8.42 -1.56
C ILE A 88 1.33 8.97 -1.08
N SER A 89 0.95 8.75 0.18
CA SER A 89 -0.35 9.17 0.71
C SER A 89 -0.51 10.70 0.75
N ARG A 90 0.57 11.46 0.94
CA ARG A 90 0.55 12.94 0.85
C ARG A 90 0.17 13.47 -0.53
N GLN A 91 0.24 12.64 -1.57
CA GLN A 91 -0.18 13.02 -2.91
C GLN A 91 -1.70 12.89 -3.09
N LEU A 92 -2.40 12.16 -2.21
CA LEU A 92 -3.85 11.93 -2.34
C LEU A 92 -4.66 13.23 -2.45
N PRO A 93 -4.50 14.25 -1.58
CA PRO A 93 -5.26 15.49 -1.68
C PRO A 93 -5.16 16.19 -3.05
N ARG A 94 -4.05 16.00 -3.77
CA ARG A 94 -3.82 16.56 -5.11
C ARG A 94 -4.64 15.83 -6.19
N VAL A 95 -4.88 14.54 -6.03
CA VAL A 95 -5.43 13.67 -7.09
C VAL A 95 -6.83 13.13 -6.80
N THR A 96 -7.30 13.17 -5.54
CA THR A 96 -8.57 12.56 -5.11
C THR A 96 -9.77 13.08 -5.90
N SER A 97 -9.79 14.36 -6.32
CA SER A 97 -10.90 14.91 -7.11
C SER A 97 -11.03 14.31 -8.52
N ALA A 98 -9.98 13.64 -9.02
CA ALA A 98 -9.94 13.01 -10.33
C ALA A 98 -9.89 11.48 -10.24
N MET A 99 -9.99 10.90 -9.02
CA MET A 99 -10.01 9.46 -8.81
C MET A 99 -11.39 8.89 -9.13
N ALA A 100 -11.43 7.67 -9.67
CA ALA A 100 -12.66 6.90 -9.71
C ALA A 100 -13.03 6.44 -8.29
N GLY A 101 -14.32 6.18 -8.03
CA GLY A 101 -14.76 5.72 -6.70
C GLY A 101 -14.08 4.42 -6.23
N GLU A 102 -13.79 3.52 -7.18
CA GLU A 102 -13.00 2.30 -6.92
C GLU A 102 -11.58 2.61 -6.45
N ASP A 103 -10.90 3.57 -7.11
CA ASP A 103 -9.54 3.98 -6.74
C ASP A 103 -9.51 4.60 -5.34
N VAL A 104 -10.55 5.36 -4.97
CA VAL A 104 -10.67 5.97 -3.63
C VAL A 104 -10.87 4.88 -2.58
N THR A 105 -11.76 3.92 -2.85
CA THR A 105 -12.05 2.80 -1.94
C THR A 105 -10.82 1.92 -1.72
N ASP A 106 -10.10 1.59 -2.80
CA ASP A 106 -8.88 0.79 -2.74
C ASP A 106 -7.77 1.50 -1.93
N ALA A 107 -7.58 2.81 -2.17
CA ALA A 107 -6.62 3.61 -1.41
C ALA A 107 -6.99 3.70 0.09
N ALA A 108 -8.27 3.87 0.40
CA ALA A 108 -8.77 3.92 1.78
C ALA A 108 -8.55 2.61 2.52
N TRP A 109 -8.95 1.49 1.90
CA TRP A 109 -8.73 0.15 2.43
C TRP A 109 -7.24 -0.12 2.65
N ALA A 110 -6.40 0.20 1.67
CA ALA A 110 -4.96 -0.02 1.75
C ALA A 110 -4.32 0.73 2.93
N LEU A 111 -4.67 2.01 3.13
CA LEU A 111 -4.17 2.80 4.25
C LEU A 111 -4.62 2.24 5.60
N ALA A 112 -5.88 1.81 5.71
CA ALA A 112 -6.41 1.19 6.92
C ALA A 112 -5.69 -0.12 7.25
N THR A 113 -5.46 -0.97 6.24
CA THR A 113 -4.74 -2.25 6.37
C THR A 113 -3.28 -2.04 6.79
N LEU A 114 -2.56 -1.12 6.13
CA LEU A 114 -1.17 -0.78 6.47
C LEU A 114 -1.06 -0.22 7.88
N TRP A 115 -2.02 0.62 8.29
CA TRP A 115 -2.09 1.13 9.66
C TRP A 115 -2.33 0.02 10.68
N ALA A 116 -3.26 -0.90 10.41
CA ALA A 116 -3.53 -2.03 11.30
C ALA A 116 -2.29 -2.93 11.43
N ARG A 117 -1.62 -3.25 10.32
CA ARG A 117 -0.38 -4.06 10.32
C ARG A 117 0.76 -3.39 11.08
N SER A 118 0.93 -2.06 10.92
CA SER A 118 1.94 -1.31 11.69
C SER A 118 1.75 -1.41 13.21
N ARG A 119 0.51 -1.60 13.68
CA ARG A 119 0.19 -1.78 15.10
C ARG A 119 0.35 -3.23 15.58
N LEU A 120 0.12 -4.20 14.70
CA LEU A 120 0.25 -5.62 15.03
C LEU A 120 1.71 -6.09 15.09
N GLY A 121 2.62 -5.46 14.32
CA GLY A 121 4.06 -5.69 14.42
C GLY A 121 4.71 -5.14 15.69
N ASP A 122 4.00 -4.31 16.46
CA ASP A 122 4.58 -3.53 17.54
C ASP A 122 4.38 -4.18 18.92
N ARG A 123 5.26 -5.14 19.25
CA ARG A 123 5.59 -5.47 20.66
C ARG A 123 6.53 -4.42 21.29
N GLY A 124 6.37 -3.14 20.98
CA GLY A 124 7.16 -2.11 21.65
C GLY A 124 7.24 -0.75 20.96
N LEU A 125 6.40 0.16 21.43
CA LEU A 125 6.67 1.61 21.54
C LEU A 125 6.75 2.40 20.22
N TYR A 126 5.58 2.71 19.64
CA TYR A 126 5.29 4.10 19.25
C TYR A 126 3.99 4.56 19.92
N LYS A 127 4.19 5.40 20.94
CA LYS A 127 3.15 6.22 21.53
C LYS A 127 2.42 6.95 20.40
N VAL A 128 1.11 6.73 20.38
CA VAL A 128 0.15 7.36 19.49
C VAL A 128 0.31 8.87 19.56
N GLU A 129 1.00 9.44 18.59
CA GLU A 129 0.71 10.80 18.14
C GLU A 129 0.09 10.70 16.75
N CYS A 130 -1.12 11.23 16.70
CA CYS A 130 -2.11 11.10 15.65
C CYS A 130 -1.55 11.32 14.24
N VAL A 131 -1.62 10.27 13.41
CA VAL A 131 -1.71 10.43 11.95
C VAL A 131 -3.18 10.43 11.49
N ALA A 132 -4.13 10.38 12.43
CA ALA A 132 -5.55 10.58 12.16
C ALA A 132 -5.92 12.07 11.94
N SER A 133 -4.94 12.99 11.97
CA SER A 133 -5.16 14.41 11.68
C SER A 133 -4.60 14.85 10.32
N ASP A 134 -4.11 13.91 9.49
CA ASP A 134 -3.80 14.26 8.10
C ASP A 134 -5.13 14.41 7.36
N ALA A 135 -5.43 15.64 6.94
CA ALA A 135 -6.60 16.01 6.14
C ALA A 135 -6.81 15.11 4.90
N ALA A 136 -5.78 14.38 4.47
CA ALA A 136 -5.85 13.37 3.43
C ALA A 136 -6.72 12.16 3.82
N VAL A 137 -6.63 11.64 5.06
CA VAL A 137 -7.43 10.49 5.51
C VAL A 137 -8.88 10.91 5.71
N GLU A 138 -9.12 12.06 6.37
CA GLU A 138 -10.48 12.60 6.55
C GLU A 138 -11.17 12.92 5.21
N SER A 139 -10.44 13.48 4.24
CA SER A 139 -10.96 13.76 2.89
C SER A 139 -11.35 12.49 2.13
N ILE A 140 -10.65 11.38 2.38
CA ILE A 140 -10.94 10.08 1.77
C ILE A 140 -12.11 9.39 2.46
N THR A 141 -12.14 9.38 3.81
CA THR A 141 -13.23 8.74 4.57
C THR A 141 -14.56 9.45 4.36
N ASN A 142 -14.59 10.79 4.34
CA ASN A 142 -15.83 11.55 4.15
C ASN A 142 -16.44 11.37 2.75
N ARG A 143 -15.66 10.95 1.74
CA ARG A 143 -16.13 10.73 0.36
C ARG A 143 -16.46 9.28 0.03
N ALA A 144 -15.95 8.32 0.81
CA ALA A 144 -16.36 6.93 0.65
C ALA A 144 -17.82 6.69 1.14
N GLU A 145 -18.37 7.64 1.90
CA GLU A 145 -19.73 7.60 2.46
C GLU A 145 -20.77 8.39 1.65
N GLU A 146 -20.36 9.16 0.62
CA GLU A 146 -21.24 9.91 -0.31
C GLU A 146 -21.55 9.12 -1.59
#